data_AF-A0A286E822-F1
#
_entry.id   AF-A0A286E822-F1
#
_cell.length_a   1.000
_cell.length_b   1.000
_cell.length_c   1.000
_cell.angle_alpha   90.00
_cell.angle_beta   90.00
_cell.angle_gamma   90.00
#
_symmetry.space_group_name_H-M   'P 1'
#
loop_
_entity.id
_entity.type
_entity.pdbx_description
1 polymer ?
#
loop_
_entity_poly.entity_id
_entity_poly.type
_entity_poly.pdbx_seq_one_letter_code
_entity_poly.pdbx_strand_id
1 'polypeptide(L)'
;MSNSPTTARTRPKRSRTRARTPSARPALALSALPLLHLDLRPGALCLVCPDCGTWCAILGIQRRTPLVTPHDTQKAGTPNRRRCLGSNRALVIDITVAEWARRYQQALEGAVTPAARHATTLIKRAAPAPRGPGQTDLAPAEVARRAHRDHLARCTTCTSTSRCPAGTRLEQEALRLLAAPADRRATEWGRVLPAVRRANNARTTPTR
;
A
#
# COMPACT_ATOMS: atom_id res chain seq x y z
N MET A 1 33.99 30.49 48.49
CA MET A 1 34.36 29.60 47.36
C MET A 1 33.21 28.64 47.14
N SER A 2 32.35 28.92 46.15
CA SER A 2 31.12 28.15 45.90
C SER A 2 31.43 26.99 44.95
N ASN A 3 31.33 25.75 45.44
CA ASN A 3 31.49 24.56 44.62
C ASN A 3 30.22 24.28 43.82
N SER A 4 30.25 24.55 42.51
CA SER A 4 29.24 24.08 41.57
C SER A 4 29.34 22.55 41.40
N PRO A 5 28.23 21.79 41.43
CA PRO A 5 28.29 20.36 41.20
C PRO A 5 28.62 20.07 39.73
N THR A 6 29.71 19.34 39.50
CA THR A 6 30.09 18.82 38.19
C THR A 6 29.00 17.87 37.69
N THR A 7 28.32 18.24 36.60
CA THR A 7 27.36 17.35 35.95
C THR A 7 28.10 16.22 35.23
N ALA A 8 27.72 14.98 35.53
CA ALA A 8 28.29 13.80 34.89
C ALA A 8 28.02 13.85 33.38
N ARG A 9 29.08 13.74 32.56
CA ARG A 9 28.94 13.64 31.09
C ARG A 9 28.08 12.43 30.75
N THR A 10 27.05 12.64 29.94
CA THR A 10 26.18 11.58 29.41
C THR A 10 27.03 10.50 28.75
N ARG A 11 27.06 9.31 29.37
CA ARG A 11 27.71 8.13 28.79
C ARG A 11 27.07 7.86 27.42
N PRO A 12 27.84 7.79 26.32
CA PRO A 12 27.26 7.43 25.04
C PRO A 12 26.61 6.06 25.20
N LYS A 13 25.29 5.99 25.01
CA LYS A 13 24.57 4.72 24.95
C LYS A 13 25.24 3.94 23.83
N ARG A 14 26.02 2.90 24.17
CA ARG A 14 26.41 1.87 23.20
C ARG A 14 25.11 1.42 22.57
N SER A 15 24.83 1.87 21.36
CA SER A 15 23.88 1.20 20.47
C SER A 15 24.39 -0.22 20.43
N ARG A 16 23.77 -1.11 21.22
CA ARG A 16 23.97 -2.54 21.11
C ARG A 16 23.36 -2.88 19.77
N THR A 17 24.10 -2.66 18.69
CA THR A 17 23.95 -3.45 17.48
C THR A 17 24.27 -4.87 17.95
N ARG A 18 23.27 -5.54 18.53
CA ARG A 18 23.39 -6.88 19.09
C ARG A 18 24.03 -7.68 17.98
N ALA A 19 25.25 -8.16 18.20
CA ALA A 19 25.92 -9.01 17.23
C ALA A 19 24.89 -10.06 16.80
N ARG A 20 24.66 -10.16 15.49
CA ARG A 20 23.65 -11.06 14.93
C ARG A 20 24.24 -12.46 14.96
N THR A 21 24.40 -13.01 16.16
CA THR A 21 24.86 -14.36 16.38
C THR A 21 23.78 -15.31 15.87
N PRO A 22 24.14 -16.26 14.99
CA PRO A 22 23.23 -17.31 14.57
C PRO A 22 22.67 -18.05 15.79
N SER A 23 21.42 -18.48 15.72
CA SER A 23 20.90 -19.43 16.71
C SER A 23 21.71 -20.73 16.65
N ALA A 24 21.80 -21.46 17.77
CA ALA A 24 22.41 -22.81 17.79
C ALA A 24 21.61 -23.87 17.00
N ARG A 25 20.45 -23.53 16.43
CA ARG A 25 19.65 -24.45 15.61
C ARG A 25 20.38 -24.80 14.31
N PRO A 26 20.17 -26.00 13.77
CA PRO A 26 20.68 -26.38 12.46
C PRO A 26 20.26 -25.37 11.39
N ALA A 27 21.19 -25.09 10.47
CA ALA A 27 20.91 -24.19 9.36
C ALA A 27 19.75 -24.73 8.51
N LEU A 28 18.91 -23.83 8.00
CA LEU A 28 17.77 -24.16 7.17
C LEU A 28 18.13 -23.97 5.71
N ALA A 29 18.13 -25.06 4.94
CA ALA A 29 18.21 -25.01 3.49
C ALA A 29 16.96 -24.33 2.91
N LEU A 30 17.15 -23.41 1.97
CA LEU A 30 16.03 -22.71 1.35
C LEU A 30 15.21 -23.65 0.45
N SER A 31 15.86 -24.61 -0.21
CA SER A 31 15.18 -25.61 -1.04
C SER A 31 14.26 -26.55 -0.24
N ALA A 32 14.47 -26.67 1.08
CA ALA A 32 13.66 -27.50 1.97
C ALA A 32 12.31 -26.85 2.35
N LEU A 33 12.12 -25.57 2.04
CA LEU A 33 10.85 -24.88 2.26
C LEU A 33 9.88 -25.11 1.09
N PRO A 34 8.56 -25.14 1.34
CA PRO A 34 7.58 -25.08 0.27
C PRO A 34 7.82 -23.84 -0.61
N LEU A 35 7.64 -23.98 -1.93
CA LEU A 35 7.92 -22.88 -2.87
C LEU A 35 7.08 -21.63 -2.59
N LEU A 36 5.83 -21.81 -2.14
CA LEU A 36 4.93 -20.72 -1.75
C LEU A 36 5.29 -20.08 -0.40
N HIS A 37 6.19 -20.70 0.36
CA HIS A 37 6.68 -20.22 1.66
C HIS A 37 8.02 -19.50 1.52
N LEU A 38 8.48 -19.26 0.30
CA LEU A 38 9.76 -18.64 0.00
C LEU A 38 9.56 -17.62 -1.12
N ASP A 39 10.07 -16.41 -0.94
CA ASP A 39 10.12 -15.38 -1.97
C ASP A 39 11.55 -14.90 -2.17
N LEU A 40 12.16 -15.31 -3.27
CA LEU A 40 13.53 -14.94 -3.64
C LEU A 40 13.60 -13.80 -4.65
N ARG A 41 12.47 -13.13 -4.95
CA ARG A 41 12.50 -11.98 -5.86
C ARG A 41 13.41 -10.89 -5.31
N PRO A 42 14.17 -10.19 -6.17
CA PRO A 42 14.94 -9.02 -5.76
C PRO A 42 14.04 -8.03 -5.01
N GLY A 43 14.45 -7.65 -3.80
CA GLY A 43 13.69 -6.74 -2.93
C GLY A 43 12.64 -7.39 -2.02
N ALA A 44 12.24 -8.65 -2.26
CA ALA A 44 11.24 -9.34 -1.45
C ALA A 44 11.83 -10.37 -0.47
N LEU A 45 13.02 -10.93 -0.77
CA LEU A 45 13.85 -11.85 0.03
C LEU A 45 13.32 -12.21 1.42
N CYS A 46 12.31 -13.09 1.46
CA CYS A 46 11.64 -13.49 2.69
C CYS A 46 11.19 -14.95 2.64
N LEU A 47 10.90 -15.50 3.81
CA LEU A 47 10.42 -16.86 3.97
C LEU A 47 9.39 -16.94 5.09
N VAL A 48 8.54 -17.95 5.06
CA VAL A 48 7.68 -18.33 6.17
C VAL A 48 8.51 -19.12 7.18
N CYS A 49 8.60 -18.64 8.41
CA CYS A 49 9.30 -19.39 9.46
C CYS A 49 8.59 -20.72 9.76
N PRO A 50 9.27 -21.88 9.68
CA PRO A 50 8.66 -23.18 9.98
C PRO A 50 8.18 -23.31 11.43
N ASP A 51 8.76 -22.55 12.36
CA ASP A 51 8.45 -22.65 13.78
C ASP A 51 7.20 -21.86 14.19
N CYS A 52 6.83 -20.80 13.46
CA CYS A 52 5.70 -19.94 13.86
C CYS A 52 4.81 -19.44 12.70
N GLY A 53 5.10 -19.77 11.45
CA GLY A 53 4.28 -19.37 10.29
C GLY A 53 4.39 -17.89 9.89
N THR A 54 5.24 -17.10 10.54
CA THR A 54 5.38 -15.67 10.24
C THR A 54 6.28 -15.48 9.00
N TRP A 55 5.85 -14.60 8.08
CA TRP A 55 6.71 -14.12 7.00
C TRP A 55 7.85 -13.26 7.56
N CYS A 56 9.08 -13.69 7.28
CA CYS A 56 10.30 -13.16 7.87
C CYS A 56 11.30 -12.81 6.78
N ALA A 57 11.87 -11.61 6.83
CA ALA A 57 12.92 -11.20 5.90
C ALA A 57 14.21 -12.01 6.12
N ILE A 58 14.93 -12.27 5.02
CA ILE A 58 16.27 -12.84 5.03
C ILE A 58 17.29 -11.72 5.18
N LEU A 59 18.08 -11.79 6.24
CA LEU A 59 19.11 -10.81 6.54
C LEU A 59 20.45 -11.25 5.95
N GLY A 60 21.17 -10.28 5.37
CA GLY A 60 22.56 -10.47 5.00
C GLY A 60 22.76 -11.55 3.94
N ILE A 61 21.91 -11.57 2.90
CA ILE A 61 22.00 -12.54 1.81
C ILE A 61 23.37 -12.52 1.11
N GLN A 62 24.06 -11.37 1.14
CA GLN A 62 25.42 -11.17 0.61
C GLN A 62 26.53 -11.51 1.62
N ARG A 63 26.19 -11.90 2.86
CA ARG A 63 27.15 -12.26 3.91
C ARG A 63 27.41 -13.76 3.89
N ARG A 64 28.53 -14.17 4.50
CA ARG A 64 28.91 -15.59 4.67
C ARG A 64 27.83 -16.45 5.32
N THR A 65 26.98 -15.86 6.17
CA THR A 65 25.88 -16.59 6.84
C THR A 65 24.61 -15.74 6.86
N PRO A 66 23.70 -15.94 5.89
CA PRO A 66 22.39 -15.33 5.89
C PRO A 66 21.54 -15.84 7.05
N LEU A 67 20.69 -14.98 7.61
CA LEU A 67 19.91 -15.29 8.81
C LEU A 67 18.43 -14.92 8.63
N VAL A 68 17.55 -15.64 9.31
CA VAL A 68 16.17 -15.20 9.51
C VAL A 68 16.16 -13.97 10.44
N THR A 69 15.40 -12.94 10.07
CA THR A 69 15.19 -11.76 10.92
C THR A 69 14.67 -12.14 12.32
N PRO A 70 15.15 -11.50 13.40
CA PRO A 70 14.49 -11.58 14.70
C PRO A 70 12.99 -11.32 14.58
N HIS A 71 12.18 -12.27 15.04
CA HIS A 71 10.72 -12.17 15.02
C HIS A 71 10.13 -12.92 16.21
N ASP A 72 8.86 -12.65 16.46
CA ASP A 72 8.10 -13.23 17.55
C ASP A 72 7.06 -14.22 17.01
N THR A 73 6.55 -15.07 17.89
CA THR A 73 5.57 -16.11 17.53
C THR A 73 4.18 -15.56 17.21
N GLN A 74 3.91 -14.31 17.58
CA GLN A 74 2.63 -13.65 17.39
C GLN A 74 2.81 -12.24 16.82
N LYS A 75 1.71 -11.67 16.30
CA LYS A 75 1.70 -10.31 15.75
C LYS A 75 2.08 -9.28 16.82
N ALA A 76 2.63 -8.15 16.37
CA ALA A 76 2.88 -7.02 17.24
C ALA A 76 1.57 -6.57 17.91
N GLY A 77 1.62 -6.31 19.22
CA GLY A 77 0.45 -5.91 20.01
C GLY A 77 -0.30 -7.06 20.69
N THR A 78 0.05 -8.33 20.44
CA THR A 78 -0.57 -9.46 21.17
C THR A 78 0.11 -9.66 22.54
N PRO A 79 -0.66 -9.84 23.64
CA PRO A 79 -0.09 -10.16 24.96
C PRO A 79 0.63 -11.52 24.93
N ASN A 80 1.64 -11.69 25.79
CA ASN A 80 2.47 -12.91 25.87
C ASN A 80 3.27 -13.25 24.59
N ARG A 81 3.55 -12.25 23.76
CA ARG A 81 4.54 -12.33 22.67
C ARG A 81 5.87 -12.88 23.18
N ARG A 82 6.29 -14.02 22.64
CA ARG A 82 7.61 -14.62 22.89
C ARG A 82 8.45 -14.59 21.63
N ARG A 83 9.75 -14.44 21.80
CA ARG A 83 10.69 -14.52 20.68
C ARG A 83 10.65 -15.93 20.08
N CYS A 84 10.46 -16.01 18.77
CA CYS A 84 10.41 -17.28 18.07
C CYS A 84 11.77 -17.98 18.11
N LEU A 85 11.77 -19.30 18.30
CA LEU A 85 12.97 -20.13 18.28
C LEU A 85 13.68 -20.08 16.91
N GLY A 86 12.94 -19.82 15.83
CA GLY A 86 13.47 -19.61 14.48
C GLY A 86 14.14 -18.26 14.25
N SER A 87 14.13 -17.34 15.24
CA SER A 87 14.85 -16.07 15.17
C SER A 87 16.35 -16.28 14.98
N ASN A 88 17.01 -15.49 14.12
CA ASN A 88 18.44 -15.59 13.85
C ASN A 88 18.89 -16.99 13.37
N ARG A 89 17.98 -17.83 12.86
CA ARG A 89 18.36 -19.13 12.33
C ARG A 89 19.22 -18.93 11.08
N ALA A 90 20.33 -19.67 11.01
CA ALA A 90 21.20 -19.66 9.84
C ALA A 90 20.49 -20.26 8.63
N LEU A 91 20.75 -19.72 7.45
CA LEU A 91 20.19 -20.18 6.19
C LEU A 91 21.31 -20.71 5.29
N VAL A 92 21.02 -21.79 4.56
CA VAL A 92 21.84 -22.27 3.46
C VAL A 92 21.11 -21.91 2.15
N ILE A 93 21.74 -21.08 1.33
CA ILE A 93 21.22 -20.70 0.01
C ILE A 93 21.70 -21.76 -0.99
N ASP A 94 20.92 -22.83 -1.12
CA ASP A 94 21.18 -23.98 -1.99
C ASP A 94 20.33 -23.99 -3.27
N ILE A 95 19.47 -22.99 -3.43
CA ILE A 95 18.64 -22.78 -4.62
C ILE A 95 18.89 -21.37 -5.17
N THR A 96 19.06 -21.28 -6.49
CA THR A 96 19.24 -19.98 -7.15
C THR A 96 17.90 -19.27 -7.32
N VAL A 97 17.92 -17.93 -7.46
CA VAL A 97 16.69 -17.14 -7.75
C VAL A 97 16.01 -17.63 -9.03
N ALA A 98 16.80 -17.89 -10.09
CA ALA A 98 16.29 -18.37 -11.37
C ALA A 98 15.64 -19.76 -11.26
N GLU A 99 16.26 -20.65 -10.48
CA GLU A 99 15.71 -21.98 -10.23
C GLU A 99 14.43 -21.94 -9.40
N TRP A 100 14.41 -21.17 -8.32
CA TRP A 100 13.20 -20.97 -7.53
C TRP A 100 12.08 -20.38 -8.38
N ALA A 101 12.35 -19.35 -9.19
CA ALA A 101 11.35 -18.72 -10.05
C ALA A 101 10.76 -19.72 -11.06
N ARG A 102 11.60 -20.56 -11.67
CA ARG A 102 11.16 -21.62 -12.58
C ARG A 102 10.25 -22.63 -11.87
N ARG A 103 10.68 -23.14 -10.71
CA ARG A 103 9.90 -24.12 -9.93
C ARG A 103 8.59 -23.52 -9.44
N TYR A 104 8.61 -22.27 -8.98
CA TYR A 104 7.42 -21.53 -8.55
C TYR A 104 6.41 -21.38 -9.70
N GLN A 105 6.88 -21.00 -10.88
CA GLN A 105 6.04 -20.88 -12.08
C GLN A 105 5.43 -22.22 -12.49
N GLN A 106 6.23 -23.29 -12.52
CA GLN A 106 5.75 -24.64 -12.80
C GLN A 106 4.69 -25.10 -11.78
N ALA A 107 4.88 -24.78 -10.50
CA ALA A 107 3.90 -25.08 -9.46
C ALA A 107 2.58 -24.31 -9.67
N LEU A 108 2.63 -23.05 -10.11
CA LEU A 108 1.43 -22.28 -10.45
C LEU A 108 0.71 -22.85 -11.68
N GLU A 109 1.46 -23.18 -12.73
CA GLU A 109 0.90 -23.75 -13.96
C GLU A 109 0.28 -25.14 -13.72
N GLY A 110 0.93 -25.98 -12.93
CA GLY A 110 0.41 -27.29 -12.55
C GLY A 110 -0.79 -27.23 -11.60
N ALA A 111 -0.88 -26.20 -10.75
CA ALA A 111 -2.04 -25.98 -9.88
C ALA A 111 -3.26 -25.44 -10.65
N VAL A 112 -3.05 -24.74 -11.76
CA VAL A 112 -4.13 -24.23 -12.62
C VAL A 112 -4.49 -25.28 -13.66
N THR A 113 -5.19 -26.32 -13.23
CA THR A 113 -5.91 -27.16 -14.20
C THR A 113 -7.10 -26.37 -14.76
N PRO A 114 -7.44 -26.48 -16.06
CA PRO A 114 -8.67 -25.89 -16.59
C PRO A 114 -9.93 -26.28 -15.80
N ALA A 115 -9.91 -27.47 -15.17
CA ALA A 115 -10.96 -27.97 -14.29
C ALA A 115 -11.09 -27.21 -12.95
N ALA A 116 -10.03 -26.56 -12.46
CA ALA A 116 -10.07 -25.71 -11.26
C ALA A 116 -10.67 -24.31 -11.53
N ARG A 117 -10.92 -23.96 -12.80
CA ARG A 117 -11.60 -22.70 -13.15
C ARG A 117 -13.10 -22.86 -12.92
N HIS A 118 -13.58 -22.45 -11.75
CA HIS A 118 -15.01 -22.27 -11.54
C HIS A 118 -15.48 -20.98 -12.22
N ALA A 119 -16.58 -21.06 -12.96
CA ALA A 119 -17.23 -19.88 -13.51
C ALA A 119 -17.64 -18.97 -12.36
N THR A 120 -17.02 -17.79 -12.26
CA THR A 120 -17.45 -16.76 -11.31
C THR A 120 -18.75 -16.16 -11.83
N THR A 121 -19.87 -16.44 -11.16
CA THR A 121 -21.12 -15.72 -11.41
C THR A 121 -20.93 -14.28 -10.93
N LEU A 122 -20.75 -13.36 -11.88
CA LEU A 122 -20.74 -11.94 -11.58
C LEU A 122 -22.15 -11.52 -11.16
N ILE A 123 -22.35 -11.27 -9.87
CA ILE A 123 -23.54 -10.58 -9.39
C ILE A 123 -23.45 -9.14 -9.91
N LYS A 124 -24.18 -8.84 -11.00
CA LYS A 124 -24.31 -7.47 -11.48
C LYS A 124 -25.01 -6.67 -10.39
N ARG A 125 -24.31 -5.70 -9.82
CA ARG A 125 -24.95 -4.71 -8.93
C ARG A 125 -26.08 -4.06 -9.73
N ALA A 126 -27.26 -3.95 -9.12
CA ALA A 126 -28.38 -3.25 -9.75
C ALA A 126 -27.90 -1.89 -10.23
N ALA A 127 -28.17 -1.59 -11.51
CA ALA A 127 -27.86 -0.27 -12.04
C ALA A 127 -28.57 0.78 -11.16
N PRO A 128 -27.90 1.88 -10.80
CA PRO A 128 -28.59 2.99 -10.15
C PRO A 128 -29.82 3.36 -10.98
N ALA A 129 -30.94 3.66 -10.32
CA ALA A 129 -32.14 4.10 -11.01
C ALA A 129 -31.80 5.25 -11.97
N PRO A 130 -32.31 5.25 -13.21
CA PRO A 130 -32.08 6.35 -14.13
C PRO A 130 -32.56 7.64 -13.47
N ARG A 131 -31.68 8.66 -13.45
CA ARG A 131 -32.04 9.99 -12.93
C ARG A 131 -33.17 10.56 -13.79
N GLY A 132 -34.12 11.25 -13.15
CA GLY A 132 -35.24 11.87 -13.84
C GLY A 132 -34.78 12.88 -14.90
N PRO A 133 -35.58 13.07 -15.97
CA PRO A 133 -35.25 14.01 -17.03
C PRO A 133 -35.08 15.43 -16.46
N GLY A 134 -34.00 16.11 -16.87
CA GLY A 134 -33.71 17.51 -16.50
C GLY A 134 -32.68 17.71 -15.39
N GLN A 135 -32.12 16.65 -14.79
CA GLN A 135 -30.96 16.79 -13.90
C GLN A 135 -29.68 16.94 -14.73
N THR A 136 -29.25 18.17 -14.97
CA THR A 136 -27.90 18.47 -15.45
C THR A 136 -26.92 18.30 -14.29
N ASP A 137 -25.86 17.52 -14.50
CA ASP A 137 -24.73 17.40 -13.58
C ASP A 137 -23.93 18.72 -13.57
N LEU A 138 -24.48 19.75 -12.94
CA LEU A 138 -23.72 20.97 -12.70
C LEU A 138 -22.60 20.64 -11.72
N ALA A 139 -21.37 20.97 -12.10
CA ALA A 139 -20.23 20.86 -11.21
C ALA A 139 -20.53 21.63 -9.90
N PRO A 140 -20.03 21.17 -8.74
CA PRO A 140 -20.31 21.83 -7.45
C PRO A 140 -20.02 23.33 -7.45
N ALA A 141 -18.97 23.77 -8.15
CA ALA A 141 -18.64 25.18 -8.31
C ALA A 141 -19.75 25.96 -9.03
N GLU A 142 -20.40 25.36 -10.03
CA GLU A 142 -21.49 25.99 -10.78
C GLU A 142 -22.77 26.11 -9.96
N VAL A 143 -23.07 25.08 -9.16
CA VAL A 143 -24.18 25.11 -8.19
C VAL A 143 -23.97 26.26 -7.19
N ALA A 144 -22.77 26.40 -6.64
CA ALA A 144 -22.44 27.45 -5.68
C ALA A 144 -22.52 28.86 -6.30
N ARG A 145 -22.03 29.05 -7.54
CA ARG A 145 -22.16 30.32 -8.27
C ARG A 145 -23.63 30.70 -8.50
N ARG A 146 -24.45 29.73 -8.91
CA ARG A 146 -25.88 29.98 -9.14
C ARG A 146 -26.59 30.37 -7.85
N ALA A 147 -26.34 29.67 -6.76
CA ALA A 147 -26.89 30.02 -5.45
C ALA A 147 -26.49 31.43 -5.00
N HIS A 148 -25.23 31.82 -5.22
CA HIS A 148 -24.76 33.18 -4.92
C HIS A 148 -25.48 34.24 -5.79
N ARG A 149 -25.60 34.01 -7.11
CA ARG A 149 -26.32 34.92 -8.01
C ARG A 149 -27.80 35.03 -7.66
N ASP A 150 -28.44 33.92 -7.34
CA ASP A 150 -29.86 33.88 -6.98
C ASP A 150 -30.11 34.62 -5.64
N HIS A 151 -29.15 34.60 -4.72
CA HIS A 151 -29.18 35.41 -3.51
C HIS A 151 -29.08 36.90 -3.82
N LEU A 152 -28.11 37.32 -4.65
CA LEU A 152 -27.95 38.73 -5.05
C LEU A 152 -29.20 39.27 -5.75
N ALA A 153 -29.89 38.44 -6.54
CA ALA A 153 -31.12 38.82 -7.22
C ALA A 153 -32.33 39.02 -6.30
N ARG A 154 -32.32 38.43 -5.10
CA ARG A 154 -33.48 38.42 -4.17
C ARG A 154 -33.22 39.16 -2.86
N CYS A 155 -31.98 39.46 -2.51
CA CYS A 155 -31.61 40.11 -1.26
C CYS A 155 -31.53 41.62 -1.44
N THR A 156 -32.40 42.36 -0.75
CA THR A 156 -32.43 43.83 -0.78
C THR A 156 -31.30 44.49 0.01
N THR A 157 -30.63 43.74 0.89
CA THR A 157 -29.49 44.22 1.70
C THR A 157 -28.17 44.16 0.92
N CYS A 158 -28.08 43.33 -0.11
CA CYS A 158 -26.88 43.26 -0.95
C CYS A 158 -26.91 44.37 -2.00
N THR A 159 -25.78 45.04 -2.19
CA THR A 159 -25.58 46.07 -3.22
C THR A 159 -24.37 45.72 -4.08
N SER A 160 -24.07 46.55 -5.08
CA SER A 160 -22.86 46.37 -5.90
C SER A 160 -21.56 46.50 -5.10
N THR A 161 -21.57 47.20 -3.97
CA THR A 161 -20.39 47.51 -3.15
C THR A 161 -20.40 46.85 -1.77
N SER A 162 -21.53 46.28 -1.33
CA SER A 162 -21.66 45.63 -0.02
C SER A 162 -22.45 44.34 -0.09
N ARG A 163 -22.09 43.37 0.77
CA ARG A 163 -22.79 42.09 0.88
C ARG A 163 -23.24 41.85 2.32
N CYS A 164 -24.41 41.25 2.48
CA CYS A 164 -24.83 40.75 3.78
C CYS A 164 -24.00 39.50 4.16
N PRO A 165 -23.99 39.09 5.44
CA PRO A 165 -23.21 37.93 5.89
C PRO A 165 -23.50 36.63 5.13
N ALA A 166 -24.76 36.43 4.70
CA ALA A 166 -25.15 35.28 3.88
C ALA A 166 -24.58 35.37 2.45
N GLY A 167 -24.62 36.54 1.83
CA GLY A 167 -24.02 36.80 0.53
C GLY A 167 -22.50 36.59 0.53
N THR A 168 -21.81 37.08 1.56
CA THR A 168 -20.36 36.85 1.74
C THR A 168 -20.02 35.37 1.87
N ARG A 169 -20.83 34.60 2.61
CA ARG A 169 -20.61 33.15 2.77
C ARG A 169 -20.78 32.40 1.44
N LEU A 170 -21.81 32.75 0.65
CA LEU A 170 -22.06 32.13 -0.65
C LEU A 170 -20.96 32.48 -1.67
N GLU A 171 -20.46 33.71 -1.66
CA GLU A 171 -19.31 34.11 -2.47
C GLU A 171 -18.06 33.30 -2.12
N GLN A 172 -17.72 33.24 -0.83
CA GLN A 172 -16.53 32.54 -0.37
C GLN A 172 -16.57 31.06 -0.74
N GLU A 173 -17.73 30.42 -0.66
CA GLU A 173 -17.89 29.02 -1.06
C GLU A 173 -17.74 28.82 -2.57
N ALA A 174 -18.31 29.71 -3.39
CA ALA A 174 -18.14 29.66 -4.84
C ALA A 174 -16.67 29.83 -5.24
N LEU A 175 -15.95 30.79 -4.63
CA LEU A 175 -14.52 31.00 -4.87
C LEU A 175 -13.69 29.80 -4.40
N ARG A 176 -14.00 29.22 -3.23
CA ARG A 176 -13.31 28.04 -2.70
C ARG A 176 -13.43 26.85 -3.64
N LEU A 177 -14.61 26.61 -4.18
CA LEU A 177 -14.86 25.50 -5.11
C LEU A 177 -14.27 25.72 -6.50
N LEU A 178 -14.11 26.98 -6.94
CA LEU A 178 -13.38 27.32 -8.16
C LEU A 178 -11.86 27.21 -8.00
N ALA A 179 -11.34 27.57 -6.83
CA ALA A 179 -9.93 27.45 -6.49
C ALA A 179 -9.52 26.02 -6.12
N ALA A 180 -10.48 25.16 -5.78
CA ALA A 180 -10.22 23.75 -5.52
C ALA A 180 -9.63 23.11 -6.79
N PRO A 181 -8.45 22.48 -6.70
CA PRO A 181 -7.87 21.80 -7.85
C PRO A 181 -8.86 20.74 -8.34
N ALA A 182 -9.21 20.79 -9.63
CA ALA A 182 -9.98 19.74 -10.28
C ALA A 182 -9.40 18.38 -9.86
N ASP A 183 -10.27 17.46 -9.42
CA ASP A 183 -9.89 16.20 -8.77
C ASP A 183 -8.59 15.67 -9.39
N ARG A 184 -7.51 15.71 -8.60
CA ARG A 184 -6.17 15.29 -9.06
C ARG A 184 -6.24 13.91 -9.68
N ARG A 185 -7.11 13.05 -9.13
CA ARG A 185 -7.36 11.71 -9.63
C ARG A 185 -8.02 11.71 -11.01
N ALA A 186 -8.99 12.58 -11.28
CA ALA A 186 -9.62 12.69 -12.60
C ALA A 186 -8.65 13.23 -13.65
N THR A 187 -7.84 14.23 -13.28
CA THR A 187 -6.80 14.80 -14.15
C THR A 187 -5.70 13.77 -14.45
N GLU A 188 -5.27 13.02 -13.43
CA GLU A 188 -4.27 11.96 -13.54
C GLU A 188 -4.79 10.76 -14.35
N TRP A 189 -6.03 10.34 -14.12
CA TRP A 189 -6.69 9.31 -14.92
C TRP A 189 -6.84 9.73 -16.39
N GLY A 190 -7.18 10.99 -16.66
CA GLY A 190 -7.22 11.53 -18.02
C GLY A 190 -5.88 11.44 -18.76
N ARG A 191 -4.76 11.65 -18.06
CA ARG A 191 -3.41 11.52 -18.63
C ARG A 191 -3.05 10.07 -18.97
N VAL A 192 -3.41 9.10 -18.12
CA VAL A 192 -3.02 7.70 -18.31
C VAL A 192 -3.98 6.90 -19.19
N LEU A 193 -5.23 7.35 -19.36
CA LEU A 193 -6.27 6.64 -20.11
C LEU A 193 -5.87 6.24 -21.54
N PRO A 194 -5.21 7.10 -22.35
CA PRO A 194 -4.80 6.73 -23.69
C PRO A 194 -3.75 5.61 -23.70
N ALA A 195 -2.83 5.59 -22.74
CA ALA A 195 -1.82 4.55 -22.62
C ALA A 195 -2.44 3.20 -22.21
N VAL A 196 -3.39 3.23 -21.26
CA VAL A 196 -4.16 2.05 -20.85
C VAL A 196 -4.94 1.47 -22.03
N ARG A 197 -5.59 2.32 -22.84
CA ARG A 197 -6.30 1.89 -24.05
C ARG A 197 -5.37 1.23 -25.07
N ARG A 198 -4.20 1.81 -25.33
CA ARG A 198 -3.19 1.21 -26.22
C ARG A 198 -2.73 -0.17 -25.72
N ALA A 199 -2.42 -0.28 -24.42
CA ALA A 199 -1.98 -1.53 -23.81
C ALA A 199 -3.06 -2.62 -23.81
N ASN A 200 -4.34 -2.25 -23.70
CA ASN A 200 -5.45 -3.19 -23.83
C ASN A 200 -5.63 -3.65 -25.28
N ASN A 201 -5.59 -2.73 -26.23
CA ASN A 201 -5.72 -3.06 -27.66
C ASN A 201 -4.59 -3.99 -28.13
N ALA A 202 -3.36 -3.74 -27.69
CA ALA A 202 -2.21 -4.60 -28.00
C ALA A 202 -2.37 -6.04 -27.47
N ARG A 203 -3.06 -6.21 -26.33
CA ARG A 203 -3.36 -7.54 -25.76
C ARG A 203 -4.49 -8.28 -26.49
N THR A 204 -5.35 -7.56 -27.19
CA THR A 204 -6.52 -8.14 -27.87
C THR A 204 -6.30 -8.44 -29.35
N THR A 205 -5.18 -8.02 -29.95
CA THR A 205 -4.81 -8.43 -31.31
C THR A 205 -4.23 -9.84 -31.29
N PRO A 206 -4.91 -10.84 -31.88
CA PRO A 206 -4.31 -12.16 -32.04
C PRO A 206 -3.16 -12.06 -33.05
N THR A 207 -1.98 -12.54 -32.65
CA THR A 207 -0.86 -12.77 -33.58
C THR A 207 -1.29 -13.79 -34.63
N ARG A 208 -1.32 -13.36 -35.89
CA ARG A 208 -1.58 -14.19 -37.06
C ARG A 208 -0.27 -14.78 -37.57
#